data_AF-V4SG32-F1
#
_entry.id   AF-V4SG32-F1
#
_cell.length_a   1.000
_cell.length_b   1.000
_cell.length_c   1.000
_cell.angle_alpha   90.00
_cell.angle_beta   90.00
_cell.angle_gamma   90.00
#
_symmetry.space_group_name_H-M   'P 1'
#
loop_
_entity.id
_entity.type
_entity.pdbx_description
1 polymer ?
#
loop_
_entity_poly.entity_id
_entity_poly.type
_entity_poly.pdbx_seq_one_letter_code
_entity_poly.pdbx_strand_id
1 'polypeptide(L)'
;DYRQKHPEVTILDPPDAIKHLHNRQSMLQDVADLNLSDCNGKVRVPRQMVITKDSLSIPDQVFEAGLKLPLGGILFKIYIIGETIKVVRRFSLPNVSKRELAKVVGVFRFPRVSSAAASADDADLDPGIAELPPRPLLERLARELRRRLGLQLFNIDMIREHGMRDVFYVIDINYFPGYGKMPDYEHLFTDFLLSLEQSKCRKRPATAA
;
A
#
# COMPACT_ATOMS: atom_id res chain seq x y z
N ASP A 1 28.57 1.35 8.97
CA ASP A 1 29.71 2.25 8.67
C ASP A 1 29.34 3.72 8.77
N TYR A 2 28.47 4.28 7.91
CA TYR A 2 28.13 5.73 7.96
C TYR A 2 27.52 6.17 9.31
N ARG A 3 26.52 5.45 9.82
CA ARG A 3 25.87 5.74 11.11
C ARG A 3 26.83 5.79 12.31
N GLN A 4 27.86 4.94 12.29
CA GLN A 4 28.85 4.88 13.37
C GLN A 4 29.80 6.08 13.33
N LYS A 5 30.09 6.60 12.12
CA LYS A 5 30.94 7.78 11.91
C LYS A 5 30.20 9.09 12.15
N HIS A 6 28.87 9.10 11.97
CA HIS A 6 28.03 10.29 12.03
C HIS A 6 26.79 10.08 12.94
N PRO A 7 26.96 9.93 14.27
CA PRO A 7 25.85 9.73 15.19
C PRO A 7 24.86 10.91 15.29
N GLU A 8 25.30 12.11 14.89
CA GLU A 8 24.50 13.34 14.83
C GLU A 8 23.47 13.33 13.69
N VAL A 9 23.74 12.59 12.61
CA VAL A 9 22.91 12.55 11.41
C VAL A 9 21.69 11.66 11.64
N THR A 10 20.49 12.18 11.35
CA THR A 10 19.28 11.34 11.33
C THR A 10 19.35 10.42 10.12
N ILE A 11 19.16 9.12 10.32
CA ILE A 11 18.98 8.18 9.22
C ILE A 11 17.49 7.86 9.12
N LEU A 12 16.95 8.09 7.93
CA LEU A 12 15.54 7.98 7.61
C LEU A 12 15.38 7.28 6.24
N ASP A 13 14.81 6.09 6.15
CA ASP A 13 14.64 5.11 7.22
C ASP A 13 15.92 4.27 7.44
N PRO A 14 16.08 3.59 8.59
CA PRO A 14 17.24 2.74 8.84
C PRO A 14 17.38 1.61 7.81
N PRO A 15 18.59 1.31 7.28
CA PRO A 15 18.79 0.27 6.27
C PRO A 15 18.32 -1.14 6.67
N ASP A 16 18.35 -1.45 7.96
CA ASP A 16 17.82 -2.68 8.55
C ASP A 16 16.29 -2.77 8.43
N ALA A 17 15.58 -1.66 8.67
CA ALA A 17 14.12 -1.57 8.48
C ALA A 17 13.72 -1.84 7.02
N ILE A 18 14.47 -1.30 6.06
CA ILE A 18 14.19 -1.45 4.62
C ILE A 18 14.32 -2.90 4.16
N LYS A 19 15.24 -3.68 4.74
CA LYS A 19 15.45 -5.09 4.37
C LYS A 19 14.20 -5.95 4.57
N HIS A 20 13.33 -5.59 5.51
CA HIS A 20 12.06 -6.30 5.73
C HIS A 20 11.13 -6.26 4.51
N LEU A 21 11.24 -5.24 3.67
CA LEU A 21 10.44 -5.10 2.45
C LEU A 21 10.99 -5.87 1.24
N HIS A 22 12.22 -6.39 1.30
CA HIS A 22 12.78 -7.18 0.19
C HIS A 22 12.09 -8.53 0.00
N ASN A 23 11.39 -9.02 1.03
CA ASN A 23 10.60 -10.24 0.95
C ASN A 23 9.10 -9.89 0.98
N ARG A 24 8.47 -9.94 -0.20
CA ARG A 24 7.02 -9.68 -0.36
C ARG A 24 6.14 -10.58 0.51
N GLN A 25 6.54 -11.83 0.77
CA GLN A 25 5.78 -12.72 1.64
C GLN A 25 5.82 -12.24 3.09
N SER A 26 7.02 -11.90 3.60
CA SER A 26 7.17 -11.36 4.96
C SER A 26 6.43 -10.04 5.15
N MET A 27 6.54 -9.15 4.16
CA MET A 27 5.86 -7.84 4.15
C MET A 27 4.33 -7.97 4.27
N LEU A 28 3.73 -8.90 3.53
CA LEU A 28 2.29 -9.12 3.60
C LEU A 28 1.89 -9.94 4.83
N GLN A 29 2.78 -10.78 5.36
CA GLN A 29 2.55 -11.44 6.63
C GLN A 29 2.40 -10.42 7.77
N ASP A 30 3.21 -9.35 7.78
CA ASP A 30 3.08 -8.27 8.77
C ASP A 30 1.69 -7.61 8.74
N VAL A 31 1.06 -7.53 7.56
CA VAL A 31 -0.31 -7.04 7.40
C VAL A 31 -1.32 -8.09 7.86
N ALA A 32 -1.12 -9.37 7.49
CA ALA A 32 -2.01 -10.46 7.85
C ALA A 32 -2.12 -10.67 9.37
N ASP A 33 -1.04 -10.39 10.09
CA ASP A 33 -0.95 -10.53 11.54
C ASP A 33 -1.48 -9.29 12.31
N LEU A 34 -2.06 -8.31 11.61
CA LEU A 34 -2.70 -7.15 12.24
C LEU A 34 -4.11 -7.46 12.69
N ASN A 35 -4.42 -7.11 13.94
CA ASN A 35 -5.79 -7.06 14.41
C ASN A 35 -6.34 -5.62 14.29
N LEU A 36 -7.24 -5.41 13.33
CA LEU A 36 -7.91 -4.14 13.05
C LEU A 36 -9.42 -4.20 13.33
N SER A 37 -9.86 -5.06 14.25
CA SER A 37 -11.27 -5.44 14.48
C SER A 37 -12.26 -4.30 14.81
N ASP A 38 -11.81 -3.07 15.04
CA ASP A 38 -12.65 -1.96 15.56
C ASP A 38 -12.61 -0.70 14.68
N CYS A 39 -12.24 -0.85 13.40
CA CYS A 39 -11.95 0.30 12.53
C CYS A 39 -12.89 0.45 11.33
N ASN A 40 -14.15 0.01 11.45
CA ASN A 40 -15.17 0.12 10.41
C ASN A 40 -14.76 -0.51 9.07
N GLY A 41 -13.88 -1.52 9.11
CA GLY A 41 -13.43 -2.25 7.93
C GLY A 41 -12.48 -3.39 8.28
N LYS A 42 -12.31 -4.31 7.34
CA LYS A 42 -11.42 -5.46 7.42
C LYS A 42 -10.31 -5.31 6.40
N VAL A 43 -9.06 -5.38 6.85
CA VAL A 43 -7.91 -5.46 5.95
C VAL A 43 -7.46 -6.91 5.87
N ARG A 44 -7.20 -7.37 4.66
CA ARG A 44 -6.72 -8.72 4.36
C ARG A 44 -5.56 -8.63 3.39
N VAL A 45 -4.88 -9.76 3.20
CA VAL A 45 -3.93 -9.95 2.11
C VAL A 45 -4.50 -10.95 1.12
N PRO A 46 -4.33 -10.72 -0.21
CA PRO A 46 -4.83 -11.65 -1.21
C PRO A 46 -4.06 -12.98 -1.13
N ARG A 47 -4.73 -14.09 -1.45
CA ARG A 47 -4.06 -15.38 -1.60
C ARG A 47 -3.08 -15.27 -2.77
N GLN A 48 -1.81 -15.57 -2.52
CA GLN A 48 -0.76 -15.55 -3.54
C GLN A 48 -0.40 -16.97 -3.94
N MET A 49 -0.06 -17.14 -5.23
CA MET A 49 0.42 -18.41 -5.76
C MET A 49 1.64 -18.14 -6.65
N VAL A 50 2.70 -18.90 -6.41
CA VAL A 50 3.90 -18.90 -7.25
C VAL A 50 3.77 -20.05 -8.22
N ILE A 51 3.80 -19.75 -9.52
CA ILE A 51 3.71 -20.74 -10.58
C ILE A 51 5.10 -20.88 -11.19
N THR A 52 5.74 -22.02 -10.94
CA THR A 52 7.09 -22.34 -11.41
C THR A 52 7.09 -23.16 -12.71
N LYS A 53 5.91 -23.58 -13.15
CA LYS A 53 5.68 -24.31 -14.41
C LYS A 53 5.51 -23.35 -15.59
N ASP A 54 5.36 -23.92 -16.78
CA ASP A 54 5.13 -23.16 -18.02
C ASP A 54 3.93 -22.20 -17.91
N SER A 55 4.05 -21.04 -18.55
CA SER A 55 3.09 -19.93 -18.51
C SER A 55 1.71 -20.35 -19.01
N LEU A 56 1.64 -21.35 -19.89
CA LEU A 56 0.39 -21.90 -20.42
C LEU A 56 -0.46 -22.62 -19.37
N SER A 57 0.14 -23.09 -18.28
CA SER A 57 -0.56 -23.79 -17.19
C SER A 57 -1.13 -22.85 -16.12
N ILE A 58 -0.90 -21.53 -16.25
CA ILE A 58 -1.36 -20.53 -15.28
C ILE A 58 -2.89 -20.52 -15.14
N PRO A 59 -3.70 -20.52 -16.22
CA PRO A 59 -5.15 -20.44 -16.11
C PRO A 59 -5.74 -21.62 -15.31
N ASP A 60 -5.31 -22.85 -15.62
CA ASP A 60 -5.80 -24.06 -14.95
C ASP A 60 -5.38 -24.07 -13.49
N GLN A 61 -4.13 -23.72 -13.17
CA GLN A 61 -3.67 -23.66 -11.77
C GLN A 61 -4.42 -22.59 -10.97
N VAL A 62 -4.68 -21.42 -11.55
CA VAL A 62 -5.45 -20.34 -10.91
C VAL A 62 -6.90 -20.78 -10.66
N PHE A 63 -7.48 -21.51 -11.61
CA PHE A 63 -8.83 -22.07 -11.50
C PHE A 63 -8.91 -23.13 -10.39
N GLU A 64 -8.00 -24.10 -10.38
CA GLU A 64 -7.92 -25.17 -9.36
C GLU A 64 -7.66 -24.60 -7.96
N ALA A 65 -6.84 -23.56 -7.85
CA ALA A 65 -6.60 -22.87 -6.58
C ALA A 65 -7.79 -22.03 -6.10
N GLY A 66 -8.82 -21.85 -6.94
CA GLY A 66 -9.99 -21.03 -6.67
C GLY A 66 -9.66 -19.55 -6.49
N LEU A 67 -8.56 -19.07 -7.07
CA LEU A 67 -8.11 -17.69 -6.91
C LEU A 67 -9.02 -16.76 -7.73
N LYS A 68 -9.70 -15.86 -7.04
CA LYS A 68 -10.40 -14.73 -7.65
C LYS A 68 -9.59 -13.48 -7.33
N LEU A 69 -9.33 -12.65 -8.34
CA LEU A 69 -8.81 -11.30 -8.12
C LEU A 69 -10.01 -10.40 -7.82
N PRO A 70 -10.19 -9.90 -6.58
CA PRO A 70 -11.23 -8.94 -6.30
C PRO A 70 -10.81 -7.58 -6.87
N LEU A 71 -11.06 -7.35 -8.16
CA LEU A 71 -10.67 -6.12 -8.82
C LEU A 71 -11.77 -5.07 -8.63
N GLY A 72 -11.64 -4.23 -7.60
CA GLY A 72 -12.54 -3.09 -7.40
C GLY A 72 -12.46 -2.00 -8.49
N GLY A 73 -11.60 -2.16 -9.51
CA GLY A 73 -11.39 -1.15 -10.58
C GLY A 73 -10.66 0.11 -10.10
N ILE A 74 -10.48 0.30 -8.80
CA ILE A 74 -9.77 1.40 -8.15
C ILE A 74 -8.69 0.85 -7.22
N LEU A 75 -7.52 1.46 -7.30
CA LEU A 75 -6.39 1.28 -6.41
C LEU A 75 -6.29 2.52 -5.51
N PHE A 76 -6.35 2.30 -4.21
CA PHE A 76 -6.06 3.32 -3.21
C PHE A 76 -4.57 3.27 -2.89
N LYS A 77 -3.84 4.29 -3.34
CA LYS A 77 -2.43 4.47 -2.99
C LYS A 77 -2.37 5.33 -1.74
N ILE A 78 -2.07 4.71 -0.61
CA ILE A 78 -2.05 5.33 0.71
C ILE A 78 -0.60 5.68 1.02
N TYR A 79 -0.24 6.96 0.92
CA TYR A 79 1.08 7.46 1.27
C TYR A 79 1.16 7.74 2.77
N ILE A 80 2.21 7.22 3.38
CA ILE A 80 2.57 7.41 4.78
C ILE A 80 3.85 8.23 4.83
N ILE A 81 3.78 9.37 5.52
CA ILE A 81 4.90 10.30 5.72
C ILE A 81 4.92 10.65 7.22
N GLY A 82 5.66 9.88 7.99
CA GLY A 82 5.57 9.96 9.45
C GLY A 82 4.14 9.69 9.92
N GLU A 83 3.55 10.61 10.68
CA GLU A 83 2.16 10.52 11.15
C GLU A 83 1.12 10.91 10.09
N THR A 84 1.55 11.51 8.98
CA THR A 84 0.64 11.99 7.94
C THR A 84 0.24 10.88 7.00
N ILE A 85 -1.06 10.84 6.67
CA ILE A 85 -1.67 9.91 5.73
C ILE A 85 -2.31 10.70 4.60
N LYS A 86 -1.94 10.37 3.35
CA LYS A 86 -2.57 10.92 2.15
C LYS A 86 -2.99 9.78 1.23
N VAL A 87 -4.25 9.77 0.79
CA VAL A 87 -4.79 8.75 -0.10
C VAL A 87 -4.98 9.34 -1.49
N VAL A 88 -4.50 8.64 -2.51
CA VAL A 88 -4.72 8.97 -3.92
C VAL A 88 -5.42 7.81 -4.59
N ARG A 89 -6.49 8.08 -5.34
CA ARG A 89 -7.17 7.05 -6.14
C ARG A 89 -6.49 6.92 -7.50
N ARG A 90 -6.30 5.69 -7.94
CA ARG A 90 -5.82 5.37 -9.29
C ARG A 90 -6.73 4.34 -9.90
N PHE A 91 -6.86 4.36 -11.22
CA PHE A 91 -7.51 3.26 -11.90
C PHE A 91 -6.70 1.98 -11.67
N SER A 92 -7.40 0.89 -11.39
CA SER A 92 -6.84 -0.46 -11.34
C SER A 92 -7.32 -1.25 -12.54
N LEU A 93 -6.90 -2.52 -12.62
CA LEU A 93 -7.42 -3.43 -13.63
C LEU A 93 -8.94 -3.58 -13.43
N PRO A 94 -9.74 -3.54 -14.51
CA PRO A 94 -11.17 -3.77 -14.42
C PRO A 94 -11.45 -5.23 -14.02
N ASN A 95 -12.58 -5.47 -13.36
CA ASN A 95 -13.10 -6.84 -13.20
C ASN A 95 -13.24 -7.49 -14.57
N VAL A 96 -12.75 -8.72 -14.71
CA VAL A 96 -12.97 -9.52 -15.92
C VAL A 96 -14.07 -10.53 -15.62
N SER A 97 -15.17 -10.47 -16.37
CA SER A 97 -16.28 -11.40 -16.17
C SER A 97 -15.94 -12.78 -16.76
N LYS A 98 -16.55 -13.85 -16.22
CA LYS A 98 -16.41 -15.22 -16.77
C LYS A 98 -16.81 -15.30 -18.26
N ARG A 99 -17.76 -14.46 -18.69
CA ARG A 99 -18.20 -14.38 -20.10
C ARG A 99 -17.14 -13.75 -21.02
N GLU A 100 -16.30 -12.88 -20.50
CA GLU A 100 -15.17 -12.28 -21.24
C GLU A 100 -13.97 -13.23 -21.28
N LEU A 101 -13.69 -13.94 -20.18
CA LEU A 101 -12.67 -15.00 -20.16
C LEU A 101 -13.00 -16.12 -21.17
N ALA A 102 -14.27 -16.54 -21.26
CA ALA A 102 -14.71 -17.59 -22.17
C ALA A 102 -14.56 -17.22 -23.66
N LYS A 103 -14.38 -15.94 -23.98
CA LYS A 103 -14.18 -15.45 -25.36
C LYS A 103 -12.72 -15.31 -25.76
N VAL A 104 -11.79 -15.46 -24.82
CA VAL A 104 -10.36 -15.23 -25.06
C VAL A 104 -9.62 -16.56 -25.01
N VAL A 105 -9.08 -16.97 -26.16
CA VAL A 105 -8.13 -18.08 -26.27
C VAL A 105 -6.73 -17.50 -26.04
N GLY A 106 -6.17 -17.70 -24.84
CA GLY A 106 -4.82 -17.26 -24.49
C GLY A 106 -4.77 -16.12 -23.45
N VAL A 107 -3.75 -15.26 -23.54
CA VAL A 107 -3.48 -14.19 -22.57
C VAL A 107 -4.49 -13.05 -22.73
N PHE A 108 -5.24 -12.74 -21.66
CA PHE A 108 -6.16 -11.60 -21.65
C PHE A 108 -5.39 -10.28 -21.59
N ARG A 109 -5.28 -9.60 -22.73
CA ARG A 109 -4.67 -8.26 -22.79
C ARG A 109 -5.68 -7.24 -22.31
N PHE A 110 -5.47 -6.70 -21.10
CA PHE A 110 -6.30 -5.62 -20.59
C PHE A 110 -6.23 -4.40 -21.52
N PRO A 111 -7.37 -3.91 -22.06
CA PRO A 111 -7.37 -2.76 -22.97
C PRO A 111 -6.88 -1.46 -22.32
N ARG A 112 -6.78 -1.42 -20.98
CA ARG A 112 -6.60 -0.21 -20.16
C ARG A 112 -5.40 -0.24 -19.23
N VAL A 113 -4.35 -1.02 -19.53
CA VAL A 113 -3.10 -0.94 -18.73
C VAL A 113 -2.52 0.48 -18.76
N SER A 114 -2.72 1.21 -19.86
CA SER A 114 -2.27 2.60 -20.02
C SER A 114 -2.91 3.59 -19.04
N SER A 115 -4.15 3.35 -18.59
CA SER A 115 -4.86 4.23 -17.65
C SER A 115 -4.70 3.83 -16.19
N ALA A 116 -4.17 2.65 -15.87
CA ALA A 116 -3.89 2.25 -14.48
C ALA A 116 -2.89 3.20 -13.79
N ALA A 117 -2.11 3.93 -14.58
CA ALA A 117 -1.19 4.92 -14.07
C ALA A 117 -1.86 6.27 -13.72
N ALA A 118 -3.04 6.55 -14.23
CA ALA A 118 -3.73 7.82 -14.11
C ALA A 118 -4.43 7.98 -12.75
N SER A 119 -4.51 9.22 -12.27
CA SER A 119 -5.35 9.54 -11.12
C SER A 119 -6.80 9.30 -11.48
N ALA A 120 -7.56 8.79 -10.50
CA ALA A 120 -9.00 8.63 -10.59
C ALA A 120 -9.73 9.64 -9.69
N ASP A 121 -9.03 10.64 -9.15
CA ASP A 121 -9.64 11.58 -8.20
C ASP A 121 -10.70 12.49 -8.82
N ASP A 122 -10.52 12.86 -10.08
CA ASP A 122 -11.43 13.73 -10.84
C ASP A 122 -12.40 12.93 -11.74
N ALA A 123 -12.38 11.60 -11.65
CA ALA A 123 -13.24 10.76 -12.47
C ALA A 123 -14.64 10.63 -11.88
N ASP A 124 -15.66 10.73 -12.74
CA ASP A 124 -17.04 10.41 -12.38
C ASP A 124 -17.18 8.90 -12.21
N LEU A 125 -17.18 8.44 -10.96
CA LEU A 125 -17.19 7.04 -10.56
C LEU A 125 -18.35 6.77 -9.63
N ASP A 126 -18.88 5.54 -9.69
CA ASP A 126 -19.89 5.08 -8.74
C ASP A 126 -19.39 5.31 -7.29
N PRO A 127 -20.14 6.07 -6.46
CA PRO A 127 -19.78 6.35 -5.08
C PRO A 127 -19.49 5.09 -4.26
N GLY A 128 -20.15 3.96 -4.56
CA GLY A 128 -19.93 2.70 -3.86
C GLY A 128 -18.54 2.09 -4.08
N ILE A 129 -17.88 2.45 -5.18
CA ILE A 129 -16.55 1.97 -5.58
C ILE A 129 -15.47 3.00 -5.25
N ALA A 130 -15.77 4.28 -5.40
CA ALA A 130 -14.80 5.38 -5.30
C ALA A 130 -14.66 5.99 -3.90
N GLU A 131 -15.51 5.60 -2.95
CA GLU A 131 -15.40 6.01 -1.55
C GLU A 131 -14.04 5.62 -0.98
N LEU A 132 -13.42 6.53 -0.23
CA LEU A 132 -12.12 6.29 0.40
C LEU A 132 -12.25 5.28 1.55
N PRO A 133 -11.19 4.48 1.83
CA PRO A 133 -11.18 3.66 3.04
C PRO A 133 -11.37 4.52 4.30
N PRO A 134 -12.08 4.02 5.33
CA PRO A 134 -12.34 4.78 6.54
C PRO A 134 -11.05 5.32 7.17
N ARG A 135 -11.02 6.61 7.50
CA ARG A 135 -9.84 7.24 8.12
C ARG A 135 -9.34 6.52 9.38
N PRO A 136 -10.20 6.07 10.32
CA PRO A 136 -9.74 5.32 11.49
C PRO A 136 -9.01 4.01 11.14
N LEU A 137 -9.43 3.35 10.05
CA LEU A 137 -8.77 2.14 9.53
C LEU A 137 -7.36 2.47 9.05
N LEU A 138 -7.23 3.52 8.25
CA LEU A 138 -5.96 3.96 7.70
C LEU A 138 -4.99 4.41 8.79
N GLU A 139 -5.47 5.15 9.79
CA GLU A 139 -4.67 5.61 10.93
C GLU A 139 -4.13 4.44 11.76
N ARG A 140 -4.96 3.43 12.06
CA ARG A 140 -4.51 2.23 12.79
C ARG A 140 -3.56 1.38 11.96
N LEU A 141 -3.88 1.16 10.68
CA LEU A 141 -3.04 0.41 9.75
C LEU A 141 -1.64 1.05 9.61
N ALA A 142 -1.60 2.35 9.33
CA ALA A 142 -0.35 3.10 9.19
C ALA A 142 0.50 3.04 10.45
N ARG A 143 -0.10 3.28 11.61
CA ARG A 143 0.59 3.24 12.91
C ARG A 143 1.19 1.87 13.20
N GLU A 144 0.42 0.80 13.03
CA GLU A 144 0.93 -0.54 13.29
C GLU A 144 2.02 -0.96 12.30
N LEU A 145 1.86 -0.65 11.01
CA LEU A 145 2.89 -0.97 10.01
C LEU A 145 4.17 -0.17 10.24
N ARG A 146 4.10 1.12 10.59
CA ARG A 146 5.26 1.91 10.98
C ARG A 146 6.00 1.29 12.16
N ARG A 147 5.26 0.82 13.17
CA ARG A 147 5.84 0.19 14.36
C ARG A 147 6.50 -1.15 14.05
N ARG A 148 5.89 -1.98 13.21
CA ARG A 148 6.40 -3.32 12.86
C ARG A 148 7.55 -3.27 11.86
N LEU A 149 7.42 -2.45 10.82
CA LEU A 149 8.42 -2.34 9.75
C LEU A 149 9.57 -1.41 10.15
N GLY A 150 9.38 -0.51 11.13
CA GLY A 150 10.37 0.49 11.50
C GLY A 150 10.54 1.59 10.45
N LEU A 151 9.57 1.75 9.55
CA LEU A 151 9.60 2.71 8.46
C LEU A 151 8.76 3.94 8.79
N GLN A 152 9.05 5.05 8.13
CA GLN A 152 8.31 6.31 8.21
C GLN A 152 7.85 6.77 6.82
N LEU A 153 8.56 6.36 5.76
CA LEU A 153 8.30 6.77 4.39
C LEU A 153 7.98 5.56 3.51
N PHE A 154 6.70 5.30 3.31
CA PHE A 154 6.24 4.23 2.43
C PHE A 154 4.83 4.52 1.90
N ASN A 155 4.41 3.80 0.87
CA ASN A 155 2.99 3.70 0.53
C ASN A 155 2.50 2.27 0.66
N ILE A 156 1.18 2.16 0.84
CA ILE A 156 0.42 0.93 0.79
C ILE A 156 -0.46 0.99 -0.44
N ASP A 157 -0.38 -0.05 -1.26
CA ASP A 157 -1.26 -0.25 -2.39
C ASP A 157 -2.43 -1.13 -1.91
N MET A 158 -3.64 -0.57 -1.94
CA MET A 158 -4.84 -1.19 -1.38
C MET A 158 -5.98 -1.20 -2.42
N ILE A 159 -6.72 -2.30 -2.48
CA ILE A 159 -7.93 -2.43 -3.30
C ILE A 159 -9.13 -2.77 -2.41
N ARG A 160 -10.33 -2.37 -2.83
CA ARG A 160 -11.59 -2.74 -2.17
C ARG A 160 -12.19 -3.97 -2.85
N GLU A 161 -12.75 -4.88 -2.06
CA GLU A 161 -13.48 -6.03 -2.59
C GLU A 161 -14.74 -5.57 -3.34
N HIS A 162 -14.95 -6.09 -4.55
CA HIS A 162 -16.14 -5.74 -5.30
C HIS A 162 -17.40 -6.27 -4.60
N GLY A 163 -18.39 -5.40 -4.41
CA GLY A 163 -19.65 -5.74 -3.75
C GLY A 163 -19.62 -5.70 -2.21
N MET A 164 -18.45 -5.50 -1.59
CA MET A 164 -18.34 -5.26 -0.14
C MET A 164 -17.73 -3.88 0.10
N ARG A 165 -18.39 -3.06 0.94
CA ARG A 165 -17.92 -1.68 1.20
C ARG A 165 -16.76 -1.62 2.19
N ASP A 166 -16.65 -2.62 3.05
CA ASP A 166 -15.81 -2.61 4.24
C ASP A 166 -14.64 -3.60 4.18
N VAL A 167 -14.46 -4.35 3.08
CA VAL A 167 -13.35 -5.31 2.93
C VAL A 167 -12.30 -4.76 1.97
N PHE A 168 -11.08 -4.65 2.48
CA PHE A 168 -9.93 -4.10 1.76
C PHE A 168 -8.79 -5.13 1.72
N TYR A 169 -8.07 -5.15 0.61
CA TYR A 169 -6.89 -5.99 0.41
C TYR A 169 -5.67 -5.12 0.21
N VAL A 170 -4.62 -5.33 1.03
CA VAL A 170 -3.29 -4.76 0.77
C VAL A 170 -2.57 -5.69 -0.19
N ILE A 171 -2.16 -5.14 -1.33
CA ILE A 171 -1.50 -5.89 -2.39
C ILE A 171 0.02 -5.71 -2.38
N ASP A 172 0.49 -4.54 -1.93
CA ASP A 172 1.92 -4.20 -1.94
C ASP A 172 2.22 -3.08 -0.93
N ILE A 173 3.46 -3.04 -0.43
CA ILE A 173 4.01 -1.94 0.37
C ILE A 173 5.34 -1.56 -0.25
N ASN A 174 5.49 -0.29 -0.66
CA ASN A 174 6.73 0.16 -1.27
C ASN A 174 7.43 1.18 -0.38
N TYR A 175 8.73 0.95 -0.14
CA TYR A 175 9.61 1.91 0.52
C TYR A 175 9.85 3.11 -0.38
N PHE A 176 9.79 4.32 0.19
CA PHE A 176 10.11 5.58 -0.48
C PHE A 176 9.58 5.65 -1.93
N PRO A 177 8.25 5.62 -2.12
CA PRO A 177 7.67 5.63 -3.46
C PRO A 177 7.93 6.95 -4.19
N GLY A 178 7.62 6.98 -5.49
CA GLY A 178 7.53 8.26 -6.20
C GLY A 178 6.38 9.11 -5.65
N TYR A 179 6.72 10.19 -4.93
CA TYR A 179 5.78 11.14 -4.33
C TYR A 179 5.32 12.27 -5.27
N GLY A 180 5.95 12.46 -6.43
CA GLY A 180 5.59 13.54 -7.36
C GLY A 180 4.17 13.46 -7.96
N LYS A 181 3.41 12.41 -7.65
CA LYS A 181 1.98 12.26 -8.01
C LYS A 181 1.05 12.47 -6.82
N MET A 182 1.60 12.72 -5.64
CA MET A 182 0.84 13.01 -4.43
C MET A 182 0.64 14.53 -4.35
N PRO A 183 -0.60 15.02 -4.28
CA PRO A 183 -0.84 16.44 -4.13
C PRO A 183 -0.27 16.93 -2.80
N ASP A 184 0.29 18.14 -2.81
CA ASP A 184 0.90 18.82 -1.66
C ASP A 184 2.15 18.13 -1.09
N TYR A 185 2.84 17.28 -1.86
CA TYR A 185 3.95 16.49 -1.31
C TYR A 185 5.10 17.35 -0.80
N GLU A 186 5.41 18.49 -1.42
CA GLU A 186 6.50 19.36 -0.99
C GLU A 186 6.29 19.86 0.44
N HIS A 187 5.08 20.34 0.74
CA HIS A 187 4.73 20.84 2.06
C HIS A 187 4.70 19.71 3.09
N LEU A 188 4.07 18.58 2.76
CA LEU A 188 3.98 17.43 3.66
C LEU A 188 5.36 16.85 4.00
N PHE A 189 6.28 16.79 3.04
CA PHE A 189 7.66 16.37 3.28
C PHE A 189 8.43 17.38 4.13
N THR A 190 8.27 18.67 3.84
CA THR A 190 8.96 19.73 4.58
C THR A 190 8.53 19.71 6.05
N ASP A 191 7.21 19.67 6.31
CA ASP A 191 6.65 19.60 7.66
C ASP A 191 7.12 18.35 8.40
N PHE A 192 7.19 17.22 7.70
CA PHE A 192 7.70 15.98 8.26
C PHE A 192 9.18 16.09 8.66
N LEU A 193 10.05 16.61 7.78
CA LEU A 193 11.47 16.79 8.10
C LEU A 193 11.67 17.75 9.28
N LEU A 194 10.90 18.84 9.33
CA LEU A 194 10.90 19.77 10.47
C LEU A 194 10.46 19.07 11.76
N SER A 195 9.44 18.19 11.70
CA SER A 195 8.97 17.44 12.86
C SER A 195 10.05 16.49 13.43
N LEU A 196 10.92 15.95 12.59
CA LEU A 196 12.03 15.09 13.01
C LEU A 196 13.11 15.87 13.77
N GLU A 197 13.42 17.09 13.33
CA GLU A 197 14.36 17.97 14.04
C GLU A 197 13.82 18.37 15.41
N GLN A 198 12.56 18.78 15.50
CA GLN A 198 11.92 19.13 16.77
C GLN A 198 11.88 17.95 17.75
N SER A 199 11.65 16.74 17.24
CA SER A 199 11.66 15.50 18.03
C SER A 199 13.05 15.16 18.58
N LYS A 200 14.12 15.50 17.85
CA LYS A 200 15.51 15.39 18.35
C LYS A 200 15.78 16.38 19.49
N CYS A 201 15.32 17.63 19.35
CA CYS A 201 15.51 18.66 20.39
C CYS A 201 14.79 18.29 21.70
N ARG A 202 13.58 17.71 21.63
CA ARG A 202 12.83 17.27 22.81
C ARG A 202 13.45 16.06 23.53
N LYS A 203 14.25 15.24 22.85
CA LYS A 203 14.89 14.03 23.42
C LYS A 203 16.26 14.28 24.04
N ARG A 204 16.86 15.47 23.85
CA ARG A 204 18.03 15.88 24.63
C ARG A 204 17.54 16.24 26.04
N PRO A 205 18.02 15.57 27.12
CA PRO A 205 17.71 16.04 28.45
C PRO A 205 18.22 17.47 28.58
N ALA A 206 17.40 18.35 29.14
CA ALA A 206 17.91 19.61 29.67
C ALA A 206 18.96 19.23 30.73
N THR A 207 20.24 19.28 30.37
CA THR A 207 21.31 19.20 31.33
C THR A 207 21.09 20.31 32.34
N ALA A 208 20.89 19.89 33.59
CA ALA A 208 20.67 20.73 34.75
C ALA A 208 21.70 21.87 34.79
N ALA A 209 21.20 23.08 35.03
CA ALA A 209 21.95 24.17 35.63
C ALA A 209 21.67 24.17 37.13
#